data_AF-A0A817RQ71-F1
#
_entry.id   AF-A0A817RQ71-F1
#
_cell.length_a   1.000
_cell.length_b   1.000
_cell.length_c   1.000
_cell.angle_alpha   90.00
_cell.angle_beta   90.00
_cell.angle_gamma   90.00
#
_symmetry.space_group_name_H-M   'P 1'
#
loop_
_entity.id
_entity.type
_entity.pdbx_description
1 polymer ?
#
loop_
_entity_poly.entity_id
_entity_poly.type
_entity_poly.pdbx_seq_one_letter_code
_entity_poly.pdbx_strand_id
1 'polypeptide(L)'
;MMIKSTRILYKRFYLKHLIVTSRYLTNTNSIPIIDLTNSYENETYRQKLAKQIDEICQNIGFFIITGHLIDEKIQNDMMNISKEFFLLPLSIKQEITGSKDYPYGYNGLNDENLSHLNHLLTNIATIIDIL
;
A
#
# COMPACT_ATOMS: atom_id res chain seq x y z
N MET A 1 39.38 27.01 -23.66
CA MET A 1 38.28 26.25 -24.29
C MET A 1 38.30 24.82 -23.75
N MET A 2 37.48 24.50 -22.74
CA MET A 2 37.51 23.22 -22.01
C MET A 2 36.09 22.66 -21.92
N ILE A 3 35.75 21.71 -22.80
CA ILE A 3 34.53 20.89 -22.68
C ILE A 3 34.93 19.43 -22.80
N LYS A 4 35.38 18.82 -21.69
CA LYS A 4 35.60 17.37 -21.59
C LYS A 4 35.21 16.75 -20.23
N SER A 5 34.30 17.35 -19.46
CA SER A 5 33.96 16.81 -18.12
C SER A 5 32.46 16.82 -17.80
N THR A 6 31.64 16.19 -18.64
CA THR A 6 30.20 15.94 -18.35
C THR A 6 29.75 14.51 -18.65
N ARG A 7 30.54 13.70 -19.38
CA ARG A 7 30.18 12.30 -19.69
C ARG A 7 30.36 11.31 -18.53
N ILE A 8 31.19 11.62 -17.54
CA ILE A 8 31.53 10.69 -16.43
C ILE A 8 30.43 10.69 -15.35
N LEU A 9 29.87 11.86 -15.05
CA LEU A 9 28.78 12.02 -14.07
C LEU A 9 27.50 11.32 -14.52
N TYR A 10 27.14 11.45 -15.80
CA TYR A 10 25.99 10.75 -16.38
C TYR A 10 26.15 9.23 -16.28
N LYS A 11 27.31 8.67 -16.65
CA LYS A 11 27.54 7.23 -16.56
C LYS A 11 27.42 6.71 -15.12
N ARG A 12 27.86 7.50 -14.13
CA ARG A 12 27.81 7.13 -12.69
C ARG A 12 26.40 7.24 -12.08
N PHE A 13 25.55 8.14 -12.58
CA PHE A 13 24.14 8.21 -12.21
C PHE A 13 23.35 7.03 -12.80
N TYR A 14 23.55 6.76 -14.09
CA TYR A 14 22.90 5.64 -14.78
C TYR A 14 23.35 4.28 -14.23
N LEU A 15 24.63 4.08 -13.92
CA LEU A 15 25.08 2.82 -13.30
C LEU A 15 24.54 2.62 -11.88
N LYS A 16 24.26 3.69 -11.12
CA LYS A 16 23.64 3.55 -9.79
C LYS A 16 22.17 3.12 -9.92
N HIS A 17 21.43 3.70 -10.87
CA HIS A 17 20.08 3.22 -11.19
C HIS A 17 20.10 1.80 -11.78
N LEU A 18 21.08 1.46 -12.63
CA LEU A 18 21.18 0.13 -13.23
C LEU A 18 21.49 -0.96 -12.17
N ILE A 19 22.33 -0.65 -11.17
CA ILE A 19 22.62 -1.55 -10.05
C ILE A 19 21.42 -1.68 -9.08
N VAL A 20 20.66 -0.60 -8.86
CA VAL A 20 19.42 -0.66 -8.06
C VAL A 20 18.35 -1.49 -8.78
N THR A 21 18.19 -1.34 -10.10
CA THR A 21 17.25 -2.14 -10.90
C THR A 21 17.64 -3.62 -10.99
N SER A 22 18.93 -3.96 -10.86
CA SER A 22 19.39 -5.36 -10.97
C SER A 22 18.93 -6.26 -9.81
N ARG A 23 18.43 -5.72 -8.70
CA ARG A 23 17.83 -6.52 -7.61
C ARG A 23 16.35 -6.81 -7.79
N TYR A 24 15.68 -6.18 -8.76
CA TYR A 24 14.27 -6.43 -9.08
C TYR A 24 14.12 -7.25 -10.37
N LEU A 25 14.96 -8.27 -10.56
CA LEU A 25 14.76 -9.30 -11.59
C LEU A 25 13.88 -10.43 -11.04
N THR A 26 12.62 -10.13 -10.77
CA THR A 26 11.53 -11.12 -10.69
C THR A 26 10.25 -10.39 -11.12
N ASN A 27 9.77 -10.65 -12.35
CA ASN A 27 8.50 -10.20 -12.93
C ASN A 27 7.99 -8.82 -12.46
N THR A 28 8.01 -7.83 -13.35
CA THR A 28 7.43 -6.48 -13.19
C THR A 28 5.91 -6.45 -12.91
N ASN A 29 5.28 -7.60 -12.63
CA ASN A 29 3.85 -7.75 -12.37
C ASN A 29 3.55 -8.23 -10.93
N SER A 30 4.54 -8.49 -10.08
CA SER A 30 4.29 -8.94 -8.70
C SER A 30 4.48 -7.81 -7.69
N ILE A 31 3.52 -7.69 -6.76
CA ILE A 31 3.59 -6.79 -5.61
C ILE A 31 4.80 -7.18 -4.75
N PRO A 32 5.70 -6.25 -4.35
CA PRO A 32 6.83 -6.57 -3.49
C PRO A 32 6.40 -7.19 -2.17
N ILE A 33 7.10 -8.24 -1.73
CA ILE A 33 6.89 -8.89 -0.43
C ILE A 33 8.10 -8.59 0.46
N ILE A 34 7.85 -8.16 1.69
CA ILE A 34 8.85 -7.75 2.68
C ILE A 34 8.73 -8.66 3.91
N ASP A 35 9.76 -9.46 4.17
CA ASP A 35 9.83 -10.30 5.36
C ASP A 35 10.56 -9.59 6.52
N LEU A 36 9.85 -9.39 7.63
CA LEU A 36 10.39 -8.73 8.83
C LEU A 36 11.15 -9.68 9.75
N THR A 37 11.12 -11.01 9.54
CA THR A 37 11.61 -12.00 10.51
C THR A 37 13.03 -11.72 10.99
N ASN A 38 13.97 -11.44 10.09
CA ASN A 38 15.36 -11.16 10.48
C ASN A 38 15.57 -9.75 11.05
N SER A 39 14.61 -8.84 10.89
CA SER A 39 14.74 -7.44 11.31
C SER A 39 14.59 -7.24 12.82
N TYR A 40 14.00 -8.20 13.54
CA TYR A 40 13.79 -8.09 14.99
C TYR A 40 15.12 -8.18 15.77
N GLU A 41 16.00 -9.08 15.36
CA GLU A 41 17.24 -9.38 16.11
C GLU A 41 18.50 -8.85 15.43
N ASN A 42 18.45 -8.54 14.13
CA ASN A 42 19.62 -8.11 13.37
C ASN A 42 19.51 -6.65 12.92
N GLU A 43 20.25 -5.76 13.61
CA GLU A 43 20.25 -4.33 13.31
C GLU A 43 20.75 -4.01 11.88
N THR A 44 21.80 -4.71 11.43
CA THR A 44 22.33 -4.51 10.08
C THR A 44 21.31 -4.92 9.02
N TYR A 45 20.56 -5.99 9.25
CA TYR A 45 19.47 -6.41 8.37
C TYR A 45 18.33 -5.37 8.39
N ARG A 46 17.93 -4.91 9.57
CA ARG A 46 16.89 -3.89 9.74
C ARG A 46 17.22 -2.60 9.00
N GLN A 47 18.47 -2.12 9.06
CA GLN A 47 18.90 -0.93 8.29
C GLN A 47 18.83 -1.15 6.77
N LYS A 48 19.25 -2.33 6.28
CA LYS A 48 19.13 -2.68 4.86
C LYS A 48 17.67 -2.75 4.42
N LEU A 49 16.81 -3.35 5.25
CA LEU A 49 15.39 -3.48 4.97
C LEU A 49 14.67 -2.13 4.97
N ALA A 50 15.00 -1.23 5.91
CA ALA A 50 14.47 0.13 5.94
C ALA A 50 14.79 0.89 4.65
N LYS A 51 16.02 0.76 4.13
CA LYS A 51 16.39 1.35 2.84
C LYS A 51 15.60 0.74 1.67
N GLN A 52 15.33 -0.57 1.71
CA GLN A 52 14.51 -1.22 0.70
C GLN A 52 13.06 -0.74 0.74
N ILE A 53 12.48 -0.59 1.94
CA ILE A 53 11.13 -0.03 2.13
C ILE A 53 11.07 1.40 1.57
N ASP A 54 12.06 2.23 1.87
CA ASP A 54 12.15 3.60 1.33
C ASP A 54 12.15 3.61 -0.21
N GLU A 55 12.96 2.76 -0.84
CA GLU A 55 12.98 2.61 -2.30
C GLU A 55 11.63 2.13 -2.86
N ILE A 56 10.95 1.20 -2.19
CA ILE A 56 9.62 0.72 -2.62
C ILE A 56 8.58 1.84 -2.49
N CYS A 57 8.57 2.58 -1.39
CA CYS A 57 7.66 3.70 -1.18
C CYS A 57 7.85 4.80 -2.25
N GLN A 58 9.09 5.08 -2.66
CA GLN A 58 9.37 6.11 -3.67
C GLN A 58 8.99 5.71 -5.10
N ASN A 59 9.00 4.41 -5.43
CA ASN A 59 8.85 3.94 -6.81
C ASN A 59 7.56 3.17 -7.09
N ILE A 60 7.01 2.46 -6.09
CA ILE A 60 5.85 1.57 -6.22
C ILE A 60 4.69 2.07 -5.34
N GLY A 61 4.98 2.49 -4.12
CA GLY A 61 4.01 3.06 -3.18
C GLY A 61 3.25 2.03 -2.33
N PHE A 62 3.37 0.73 -2.61
CA PHE A 62 2.73 -0.34 -1.83
C PHE A 62 3.53 -1.64 -1.86
N PHE A 63 3.32 -2.49 -0.84
CA PHE A 63 3.99 -3.79 -0.64
C PHE A 63 3.21 -4.65 0.35
N ILE A 64 3.52 -5.95 0.38
CA ILE A 64 2.99 -6.93 1.33
C ILE A 64 4.04 -7.20 2.41
N ILE A 65 3.63 -7.34 3.66
CA ILE A 65 4.51 -7.69 4.77
C ILE A 65 4.27 -9.14 5.19
N THR A 66 5.34 -9.89 5.44
CA THR A 66 5.33 -11.19 6.11
C THR A 66 6.24 -11.19 7.33
N GLY A 67 6.13 -12.20 8.18
CA GLY A 67 6.98 -12.31 9.37
C GLY A 67 6.74 -11.20 10.40
N HIS A 68 5.58 -10.54 10.38
CA HIS A 68 5.27 -9.39 11.24
C HIS A 68 4.91 -9.76 12.71
N LEU A 69 5.00 -11.04 13.09
CA LEU A 69 4.71 -11.58 14.42
C LEU A 69 3.24 -11.41 14.90
N ILE A 70 2.30 -11.13 14.00
CA ILE A 70 0.88 -11.12 14.35
C ILE A 70 0.35 -12.55 14.19
N ASP A 71 -0.11 -13.12 15.30
CA ASP A 71 -0.68 -14.45 15.35
C ASP A 71 -1.85 -14.59 14.35
N GLU A 72 -1.89 -15.70 13.63
CA GLU A 72 -2.95 -16.02 12.67
C GLU A 72 -4.33 -16.04 13.34
N LYS A 73 -4.42 -16.46 14.60
CA LYS A 73 -5.65 -16.43 15.40
C LYS A 73 -6.19 -15.02 15.52
N ILE A 74 -5.34 -14.01 15.76
CA ILE A 74 -5.77 -12.60 15.88
C ILE A 74 -6.37 -12.13 14.55
N GLN A 75 -5.74 -12.48 13.43
CA GLN A 75 -6.23 -12.12 12.09
C GLN A 75 -7.58 -12.77 11.79
N ASN A 76 -7.71 -14.06 12.12
CA ASN A 76 -8.93 -14.83 11.93
C ASN A 76 -10.08 -14.31 12.81
N ASP A 77 -9.81 -14.04 14.10
CA ASP A 77 -10.80 -13.49 15.03
C ASP A 77 -11.28 -12.11 14.56
N MET A 78 -10.37 -11.23 14.16
CA MET A 78 -10.70 -9.90 13.60
C MET A 78 -11.59 -10.03 12.35
N MET A 79 -11.24 -10.92 11.43
CA MET A 79 -12.00 -11.16 10.21
C MET A 79 -13.41 -11.71 10.51
N ASN A 80 -13.53 -12.61 11.49
CA ASN A 80 -14.81 -13.18 11.88
C ASN A 80 -15.73 -12.13 12.52
N ILE A 81 -15.21 -11.34 13.47
CA ILE A 81 -15.97 -10.26 14.10
C ILE A 81 -16.39 -9.21 13.07
N SER A 82 -15.52 -8.87 12.12
CA SER A 82 -15.86 -7.94 11.02
C SER A 82 -17.03 -8.49 10.20
N LYS A 83 -16.98 -9.77 9.78
CA LYS A 83 -18.08 -10.41 9.05
C LYS A 83 -19.38 -10.41 9.85
N GLU A 84 -19.34 -10.79 11.12
CA GLU A 84 -20.50 -10.79 12.01
C GLU A 84 -21.14 -9.41 12.10
N PHE A 85 -20.33 -8.36 12.28
CA PHE A 85 -20.80 -6.99 12.31
C PHE A 85 -21.46 -6.58 10.97
N PHE A 86 -20.82 -6.85 9.84
CA PHE A 86 -21.36 -6.43 8.53
C PHE A 86 -22.62 -7.22 8.11
N LEU A 87 -22.86 -8.40 8.69
CA LEU A 87 -24.11 -9.18 8.55
C LEU A 87 -25.28 -8.59 9.34
N LEU A 88 -25.05 -7.67 10.28
CA LEU A 88 -26.13 -7.00 11.00
C LEU A 88 -27.00 -6.15 10.05
N PRO A 89 -28.29 -5.93 10.38
CA PRO A 89 -29.15 -5.01 9.64
C PRO A 89 -28.52 -3.63 9.51
N LEU A 90 -28.75 -2.98 8.36
CA LEU A 90 -28.21 -1.64 8.10
C LEU A 90 -28.58 -0.63 9.20
N SER A 91 -29.82 -0.69 9.71
CA SER A 91 -30.29 0.20 10.77
C SER A 91 -29.42 0.13 12.02
N ILE A 92 -29.02 -1.09 12.43
CA ILE A 92 -28.15 -1.30 13.60
C ILE A 92 -26.76 -0.73 13.36
N LYS A 93 -26.21 -0.92 12.15
CA LYS A 93 -24.90 -0.36 11.80
C LYS A 93 -24.91 1.17 11.78
N GLN A 94 -26.01 1.78 11.32
CA GLN A 94 -26.18 3.24 11.27
C GLN A 94 -26.32 3.90 12.65
N GLU A 95 -26.67 3.16 13.71
CA GLU A 95 -26.71 3.69 15.07
C GLU A 95 -25.33 4.16 15.58
N ILE A 96 -24.26 3.62 14.99
CA ILE A 96 -22.88 3.95 15.36
C ILE A 96 -22.15 4.75 14.27
N THR A 97 -22.86 5.45 13.38
CA THR A 97 -22.22 6.29 12.35
C THR A 97 -21.43 7.43 12.98
N GLY A 98 -20.24 7.68 12.44
CA GLY A 98 -19.37 8.77 12.87
C GLY A 98 -19.99 10.14 12.61
N SER A 99 -19.58 11.14 13.37
CA SER A 99 -19.94 12.54 13.13
C SER A 99 -18.73 13.32 12.61
N LYS A 100 -18.94 14.58 12.21
CA LYS A 100 -17.85 15.47 11.78
C LYS A 100 -16.79 15.67 12.87
N ASP A 101 -17.20 15.72 14.12
CA ASP A 101 -16.32 15.93 15.27
C ASP A 101 -15.83 14.60 15.89
N TYR A 102 -16.40 13.48 15.45
CA TYR A 102 -16.05 12.13 15.91
C TYR A 102 -16.13 11.12 14.74
N PRO A 103 -15.08 11.00 13.91
CA PRO A 103 -15.13 10.27 12.63
C PRO A 103 -15.06 8.74 12.79
N TYR A 104 -15.11 8.22 14.03
CA TYR A 104 -15.09 6.79 14.29
C TYR A 104 -16.51 6.25 14.32
N GLY A 105 -16.77 5.23 13.53
CA GLY A 105 -18.09 4.64 13.41
C GLY A 105 -18.30 3.88 12.12
N TYR A 106 -19.54 3.49 11.86
CA TYR A 106 -19.94 2.91 10.58
C TYR A 106 -20.06 3.99 9.49
N ASN A 107 -19.29 3.83 8.41
CA ASN A 107 -19.46 4.56 7.17
C ASN A 107 -20.12 3.61 6.15
N GLY A 108 -21.28 3.99 5.64
CA GLY A 108 -21.94 3.30 4.55
C GLY A 108 -21.22 3.48 3.22
N LEU A 109 -21.63 2.68 2.23
CA LEU A 109 -21.16 2.85 0.86
C LEU A 109 -21.53 4.26 0.38
N ASN A 110 -20.55 5.00 -0.13
CA ASN A 110 -20.65 6.39 -0.60
C ASN A 110 -20.84 7.47 0.49
N ASP A 111 -20.73 7.13 1.78
CA ASP A 111 -20.77 8.15 2.85
C ASP A 111 -19.47 8.99 2.88
N GLU A 112 -18.38 8.46 2.32
CA GLU A 112 -17.13 9.20 2.14
C GLU A 112 -17.10 9.93 0.79
N ASN A 113 -17.23 11.26 0.84
CA ASN A 113 -16.92 12.13 -0.29
C ASN A 113 -15.40 12.14 -0.51
N LEU A 114 -14.88 11.23 -1.35
CA LEU A 114 -13.60 11.46 -2.01
C LEU A 114 -13.80 12.64 -2.97
N SER A 115 -13.55 13.85 -2.47
CA SER A 115 -13.91 15.15 -3.06
C SER A 115 -13.28 15.48 -4.42
N HIS A 116 -12.64 14.51 -5.10
CA HIS A 116 -12.10 14.69 -6.44
C HIS A 116 -12.45 13.61 -7.46
N LEU A 117 -13.21 12.54 -7.11
CA LEU A 117 -13.51 11.46 -8.07
C LEU A 117 -14.99 11.27 -8.40
N ASN A 118 -15.91 11.95 -7.70
CA ASN A 118 -17.36 11.81 -7.96
C ASN A 118 -17.78 12.27 -9.37
N HIS A 119 -17.00 13.13 -10.03
CA HIS A 119 -17.31 13.55 -11.39
C HIS A 119 -16.83 12.54 -12.47
N LEU A 120 -16.00 11.56 -12.09
CA LEU A 120 -15.50 10.52 -13.00
C LEU A 120 -16.28 9.20 -12.87
N LEU A 121 -16.88 8.92 -11.71
CA LEU A 121 -17.64 7.68 -11.47
C LEU A 121 -19.02 7.66 -12.13
N THR A 122 -19.60 8.82 -12.48
CA THR A 122 -20.87 8.87 -13.23
C THR A 122 -20.78 8.18 -14.60
N ASN A 123 -19.59 8.08 -15.18
CA ASN A 123 -19.37 7.45 -16.49
C ASN A 123 -19.02 5.94 -16.45
N ILE A 124 -18.67 5.38 -15.28
CA ILE A 124 -18.31 3.96 -15.18
C ILE A 124 -19.54 3.11 -14.83
N ALA A 125 -20.46 3.63 -14.01
CA ALA A 125 -21.70 2.95 -13.69
C ALA A 125 -22.57 2.67 -14.94
N THR A 126 -22.50 3.53 -15.97
CA THR A 126 -23.21 3.34 -17.24
C THR A 126 -22.65 2.22 -18.13
N ILE A 127 -21.42 1.74 -17.87
CA ILE A 127 -20.78 0.69 -18.68
C ILE A 127 -21.03 -0.72 -18.10
N ILE A 128 -21.29 -0.82 -16.79
CA ILE A 128 -21.54 -2.11 -16.13
C ILE A 128 -23.01 -2.56 -16.28
N ASP A 129 -23.95 -1.64 -16.49
CA ASP A 129 -25.37 -1.99 -16.73
C ASP A 129 -25.69 -2.32 -18.21
N ILE A 130 -24.68 -2.43 -19.10
CA ILE A 130 -24.84 -2.78 -20.53
C ILE A 130 -24.07 -4.07 -20.91
N LEU A 131 -23.42 -4.75 -19.96
CA LEU A 131 -22.81 -6.08 -20.15
C LEU A 131 -23.42 -7.11 -19.20
#